data_AF-A0A1G8F6H2-F1
#
_entry.id   AF-A0A1G8F6H2-F1
#
_cell.length_a   1.000
_cell.length_b   1.000
_cell.length_c   1.000
_cell.angle_alpha   90.00
_cell.angle_beta   90.00
_cell.angle_gamma   90.00
#
_symmetry.space_group_name_H-M   'P 1'
#
loop_
_entity.id
_entity.type
_entity.pdbx_description
1 polymer ?
#
loop_
_entity_poly.entity_id
_entity_poly.type
_entity_poly.pdbx_seq_one_letter_code
_entity_poly.pdbx_strand_id
1 'polypeptide(L)' 'MKSKVYVSIDGVVKEAIGPQPKHALLFAAPLKSAETIVKEQREARLRNSEFLKQRFSEAIKR' A
#
# COMPACT_ATOMS: atom_id res chain seq x y z
N MET A 1 14.78 10.22 -12.00
CA MET A 1 15.31 9.92 -10.66
C MET A 1 15.41 8.41 -10.50
N LYS A 2 16.58 7.84 -10.19
CA LYS A 2 16.67 6.40 -9.85
C LYS A 2 16.11 6.21 -8.44
N SER A 3 15.09 5.36 -8.27
CA SER A 3 14.53 5.06 -6.95
C SER A 3 15.59 4.34 -6.12
N LYS A 4 16.11 5.02 -5.08
CA LYS A 4 16.99 4.37 -4.10
C LYS A 4 16.15 3.41 -3.28
N VAL A 5 16.56 2.15 -3.24
CA VAL A 5 15.92 1.09 -2.46
C VAL A 5 16.80 0.84 -1.25
N TYR A 6 16.20 0.74 -0.07
CA TYR A 6 16.93 0.43 1.17
C TYR A 6 16.53 -0.95 1.66
N VAL A 7 17.47 -1.66 2.28
CA VAL A 7 17.24 -2.98 2.87
C VAL A 7 17.71 -3.00 4.31
N SER A 8 16.96 -3.68 5.19
CA SER A 8 17.40 -3.99 6.55
C SER A 8 17.82 -5.44 6.63
N ILE A 9 19.05 -5.67 7.10
CA ILE A 9 19.62 -6.98 7.39
C ILE A 9 20.17 -6.91 8.83
N ASP A 10 19.74 -7.82 9.69
CA ASP A 10 20.18 -7.90 11.10
C ASP A 10 20.06 -6.58 11.88
N GLY A 11 19.00 -5.82 11.60
CA GLY A 11 18.73 -4.52 12.25
C GLY A 11 19.51 -3.33 11.68
N VAL A 12 20.32 -3.52 10.63
CA VAL A 12 21.10 -2.45 9.99
C VAL A 12 20.50 -2.10 8.63
N VAL A 13 20.17 -0.82 8.42
CA VAL A 13 19.63 -0.29 7.16
C VAL A 13 20.77 0.14 6.23
N LYS A 14 20.80 -0.39 5.00
CA LYS A 14 21.78 -0.03 3.95
C LYS A 14 21.09 0.19 2.60
N GLU A 15 21.71 0.96 1.72
CA GLU A 15 21.25 1.08 0.33
C GLU A 15 21.41 -0.28 -0.38
N ALA A 16 20.36 -0.74 -1.06
CA ALA A 16 20.36 -2.01 -1.76
C ALA A 16 21.20 -1.90 -3.03
N ILE A 17 22.39 -2.50 -3.01
CA ILE A 17 23.30 -2.56 -4.16
C ILE A 17 23.37 -4.02 -4.60
N GLY A 18 22.87 -4.33 -5.79
CA GLY A 18 22.89 -5.68 -6.36
C GLY A 18 21.65 -6.52 -6.05
N PRO A 19 21.72 -7.87 -6.19
CA PRO A 19 20.57 -8.75 -6.05
C PRO A 19 20.01 -8.76 -4.61
N GLN A 20 18.68 -8.78 -4.49
CA GLN A 20 18.00 -8.70 -3.20
C GLN A 20 18.30 -9.93 -2.32
N PRO A 21 18.76 -9.74 -1.07
CA PRO A 21 18.89 -10.84 -0.11
C PRO A 21 17.52 -11.39 0.28
N LYS A 22 17.37 -12.72 0.28
CA LYS A 22 16.09 -13.41 0.60
C LYS A 22 15.54 -13.11 2.00
N HIS A 23 16.41 -12.70 2.92
CA HIS A 23 16.07 -12.49 4.34
C HIS A 23 16.00 -10.99 4.73
N ALA A 24 16.04 -10.08 3.76
CA ALA A 24 16.06 -8.65 4.03
C ALA A 24 14.66 -8.01 3.92
N LEU A 25 14.33 -7.12 4.86
CA LEU A 25 13.16 -6.26 4.75
C LEU A 25 13.45 -5.13 3.76
N LEU A 26 12.63 -5.00 2.73
CA LEU A 26 12.82 -4.05 1.65
C LEU A 26 11.98 -2.78 1.85
N PHE A 27 12.65 -1.65 1.97
CA PHE A 27 12.07 -0.33 2.04
C PHE A 27 12.24 0.35 0.67
N ALA A 28 11.30 0.08 -0.23
CA ALA A 28 11.18 0.85 -1.45
C ALA A 28 10.37 2.11 -1.17
N ALA A 29 10.84 3.25 -1.69
CA ALA A 29 9.99 4.43 -1.76
C ALA A 29 8.71 4.07 -2.53
N PRO A 30 7.53 4.45 -2.03
CA PRO A 30 6.29 4.17 -2.75
C PRO A 30 6.37 4.82 -4.13
N LEU A 31 6.05 4.04 -5.17
CA LEU A 31 5.92 4.53 -6.55
C LEU A 31 4.87 5.64 -6.68
N LYS A 32 3.98 5.73 -5.70
CA LYS A 32 2.87 6.66 -5.61
C LYS A 32 3.20 7.75 -4.58
N SER A 33 2.90 9.01 -4.92
CA SER A 33 2.99 10.10 -3.95
C SER A 33 1.98 9.91 -2.82
N ALA A 34 2.26 10.45 -1.63
CA ALA A 34 1.33 10.39 -0.51
C ALA A 34 -0.06 10.92 -0.87
N GLU A 35 -0.13 11.98 -1.69
CA GLU A 35 -1.39 12.55 -2.20
C GLU A 35 -2.20 11.54 -3.02
N THR A 36 -1.54 10.81 -3.93
CA THR A 36 -2.21 9.78 -4.75
C THR A 36 -2.71 8.63 -3.88
N ILE A 37 -1.95 8.21 -2.87
CA ILE A 37 -2.37 7.16 -1.93
C ILE A 37 -3.61 7.60 -1.16
N VAL A 38 -3.62 8.83 -0.64
CA VAL A 38 -4.76 9.38 0.11
C VAL A 38 -6.01 9.49 -0.78
N LYS A 39 -5.83 9.91 -2.03
CA LYS A 39 -6.94 9.98 -3.00
C LYS A 39 -7.55 8.60 -3.26
N GLU A 40 -6.72 7.59 -3.55
CA GLU A 40 -7.16 6.21 -3.76
C GLU A 40 -7.90 5.64 -2.55
N GLN A 41 -7.42 5.90 -1.34
CA GLN A 41 -8.07 5.47 -0.11
C GLN A 41 -9.44 6.13 0.08
N ARG A 42 -9.59 7.42 -0.24
CA ARG A 42 -10.88 8.12 -0.18
C ARG A 42 -11.88 7.53 -1.18
N GLU A 43 -11.45 7.29 -2.41
CA GLU A 43 -12.29 6.68 -3.45
C GLU A 43 -12.72 5.25 -3.06
N ALA A 44 -11.80 4.45 -2.53
CA ALA A 44 -12.11 3.10 -2.05
C ALA A 44 -13.12 3.12 -0.89
N ARG A 45 -12.98 4.07 0.05
CA ARG A 45 -13.93 4.24 1.16
C ARG A 45 -15.34 4.55 0.67
N LEU A 46 -15.49 5.43 -0.33
CA LEU A 46 -16.79 5.78 -0.90
C LEU A 46 -17.46 4.56 -1.53
N ARG A 47 -16.73 3.84 -2.41
CA ARG A 47 -17.24 2.62 -3.06
C ARG A 47 -17.67 1.56 -2.04
N ASN A 48 -16.86 1.34 -1.00
CA ASN A 48 -17.19 0.38 0.05
C ASN A 48 -18.44 0.79 0.83
N SER A 49 -18.61 2.08 1.12
CA SER A 49 -19.81 2.57 1.79
C SER A 49 -21.07 2.37 0.95
N GLU A 50 -21.00 2.59 -0.36
CA GLU A 50 -22.13 2.36 -1.27
C GLU A 50 -22.49 0.88 -1.35
N PHE A 51 -21.48 0.04 -1.52
CA PHE A 51 -21.66 -1.41 -1.54
C PHE A 51 -22.30 -1.94 -0.25
N LEU A 52 -21.83 -1.49 0.92
CA LEU A 52 -22.45 -1.86 2.20
C LEU A 52 -23.91 -1.42 2.28
N LYS A 53 -24.23 -0.19 1.88
CA LYS A 53 -25.62 0.31 1.86
C LYS A 53 -26.52 -0.55 0.98
N GLN A 54 -26.04 -0.93 -0.21
CA GLN A 54 -26.77 -1.84 -1.10
C GLN A 54 -27.02 -3.18 -0.42
N ARG A 55 -25.98 -3.82 0.14
CA ARG A 55 -26.09 -5.09 0.86
C ARG A 55 -27.06 -5.03 2.03
N PHE A 56 -27.01 -3.96 2.83
CA PHE A 56 -27.96 -3.77 3.92
C PHE A 56 -29.39 -3.61 3.40
N SER A 57 -29.60 -2.86 2.32
CA SER A 57 -30.94 -2.71 1.73
C SER A 57 -31.49 -4.02 1.17
N GLU A 58 -30.64 -4.88 0.59
CA GLU A 58 -31.02 -6.21 0.11
C GLU A 58 -31.39 -7.14 1.28
N ALA A 59 -30.62 -7.08 2.37
CA ALA A 59 -30.87 -7.90 3.55
C ALA A 59 -32.17 -7.50 4.29
N ILE A 60 -32.48 -6.20 4.38
CA ILE A 60 -33.70 -5.70 5.02
C ILE A 60 -34.96 -6.00 4.19
N LYS A 61 -34.83 -6.18 2.87
CA LYS A 61 -35.95 -6.54 1.99
C LYS A 61 -36.34 -8.03 2.07
N ARG A 62 -35.51 -8.88 2.67
CA ARG A 62 -35.86 -10.28 3.00
C ARG A 62 -36.60 -10.33 4.33
#